data_AF-A0AAW7FY82-F1
#
_entry.id   AF-A0AAW7FY82-F1
#
_cell.length_a   1.000
_cell.length_b   1.000
_cell.length_c   1.000
_cell.angle_alpha   90.00
_cell.angle_beta   90.00
_cell.angle_gamma   90.00
#
_symmetry.space_group_name_H-M   'P 1'
#
loop_
_entity.id
_entity.type
_entity.pdbx_description
1 polymer ?
#
loop_
_entity_poly.entity_id
_entity_poly.type
_entity_poly.pdbx_seq_one_letter_code
_entity_poly.pdbx_strand_id
1 'polypeptide(L)'
;MNKDQIIQVLNETENDSPVARAELARFLVKTIYNFVKMERPEGEGLDGRDGPERRSMGKIVDAAENHYFNMIKESHEKQGIGRRNPEE
;
A
#
# COMPACT_ATOMS: atom_id res chain seq x y z
N MET A 1 -1.07 14.11 -6.16
CA MET A 1 -2.20 13.77 -7.05
C MET A 1 -3.45 14.43 -6.51
N ASN A 2 -4.25 15.05 -7.38
CA ASN A 2 -5.59 15.50 -7.00
C ASN A 2 -6.58 14.33 -7.10
N LYS A 3 -7.83 14.55 -6.64
CA LYS A 3 -8.88 13.52 -6.64
C LYS A 3 -9.14 12.96 -8.05
N ASP A 4 -9.22 13.82 -9.05
CA ASP A 4 -9.57 13.42 -10.42
C ASP A 4 -8.49 12.53 -11.04
N GLN A 5 -7.21 12.83 -10.78
CA GLN A 5 -6.09 11.98 -11.16
C GLN A 5 -6.16 10.59 -10.50
N ILE A 6 -6.60 10.50 -9.24
CA ILE A 6 -6.75 9.21 -8.55
C ILE A 6 -7.89 8.40 -9.17
N ILE A 7 -9.03 9.04 -9.45
CA ILE A 7 -10.17 8.38 -10.10
C ILE A 7 -9.80 7.89 -11.50
N GLN A 8 -9.03 8.68 -12.26
CA GLN A 8 -8.53 8.27 -13.57
C GLN A 8 -7.70 6.97 -13.47
N VAL A 9 -6.72 6.91 -12.57
CA VAL A 9 -5.90 5.71 -12.35
C VAL A 9 -6.77 4.52 -11.94
N LEU A 10 -7.74 4.72 -11.04
CA LEU A 10 -8.64 3.66 -10.59
C LEU A 10 -9.56 3.11 -11.70
N ASN A 11 -9.82 3.89 -12.76
CA ASN A 11 -10.64 3.48 -13.90
C ASN A 11 -9.83 2.73 -14.98
N GLU A 12 -8.50 2.66 -14.87
CA GLU A 12 -7.66 1.91 -15.79
C GLU A 12 -7.82 0.41 -15.54
N THR A 13 -7.87 -0.39 -16.60
CA THR A 13 -8.12 -1.83 -16.52
C THR A 13 -7.05 -2.58 -15.74
N GLU A 14 -5.78 -2.15 -15.80
CA GLU A 14 -4.71 -2.70 -14.96
C GLU A 14 -4.96 -2.53 -13.46
N ASN A 15 -5.72 -1.49 -13.09
CA ASN A 15 -6.02 -1.14 -11.70
C ASN A 15 -7.37 -1.70 -11.23
N ASP A 16 -8.10 -2.40 -12.08
CA ASP A 16 -9.37 -3.05 -11.72
C ASP A 16 -9.16 -4.41 -11.04
N SER A 17 -8.31 -4.43 -10.01
CA SER A 17 -8.18 -5.59 -9.13
C SER A 17 -7.99 -5.14 -7.68
N PRO A 18 -8.41 -5.95 -6.69
CA PRO A 18 -8.15 -5.66 -5.28
C PRO A 18 -6.66 -5.46 -4.98
N VAL A 19 -5.78 -6.22 -5.65
CA VAL A 19 -4.32 -6.13 -5.50
C VAL A 19 -3.80 -4.78 -6.00
N ALA A 20 -4.19 -4.37 -7.21
CA ALA A 20 -3.73 -3.11 -7.78
C ALA A 20 -4.26 -1.89 -7.00
N ARG A 21 -5.50 -1.94 -6.51
CA ARG A 21 -6.05 -0.89 -5.62
C ARG A 21 -5.30 -0.82 -4.29
N ALA A 22 -4.93 -1.96 -3.72
CA ALA A 22 -4.12 -2.01 -2.49
C ALA A 22 -2.69 -1.50 -2.73
N GLU A 23 -2.10 -1.79 -3.90
CA GLU A 23 -0.80 -1.27 -4.30
C GLU A 23 -0.82 0.26 -4.42
N LEU A 24 -1.85 0.84 -5.05
CA LEU A 24 -2.03 2.28 -5.15
C LEU A 24 -2.13 2.94 -3.77
N ALA A 25 -2.94 2.37 -2.86
CA ALA A 25 -3.07 2.88 -1.49
C ALA A 25 -1.73 2.87 -0.74
N ARG A 26 -1.00 1.76 -0.83
CA ARG A 26 0.35 1.60 -0.28
C ARG A 26 1.32 2.64 -0.87
N PHE A 27 1.30 2.83 -2.18
CA PHE A 27 2.16 3.79 -2.87
C PHE A 27 1.94 5.22 -2.36
N LEU A 28 0.69 5.64 -2.22
CA LEU A 28 0.34 6.98 -1.73
C LEU A 28 0.85 7.20 -0.29
N VAL A 29 0.59 6.26 0.62
CA VAL A 29 1.02 6.36 2.02
C VAL A 29 2.54 6.38 2.14
N LYS A 30 3.25 5.50 1.41
CA LYS A 30 4.72 5.44 1.42
C LYS A 30 5.35 6.71 0.85
N THR A 31 4.73 7.30 -0.17
CA THR A 31 5.19 8.58 -0.74
C THR A 31 5.17 9.69 0.31
N ILE A 32 4.08 9.79 1.09
CA ILE A 32 3.97 10.78 2.18
C ILE A 32 5.00 10.49 3.28
N TYR A 33 5.11 9.23 3.73
CA TYR A 33 6.07 8.84 4.76
C TYR A 33 7.52 9.18 4.37
N ASN A 34 7.90 8.88 3.12
CA ASN A 34 9.24 9.17 2.62
C ASN A 34 9.50 10.67 2.53
N PHE A 35 8.51 11.46 2.12
CA PHE A 35 8.61 12.92 2.12
C PHE A 35 8.86 13.46 3.54
N VAL A 36 8.07 13.04 4.53
CA VAL A 36 8.26 13.45 5.94
C VAL A 36 9.67 13.06 6.42
N LYS A 37 10.09 11.81 6.16
CA LYS A 37 11.40 11.30 6.59
C LYS A 37 12.59 12.05 5.98
N MET A 38 12.50 12.46 4.71
CA MET A 38 13.65 12.98 3.95
C MET A 38 13.65 14.52 3.87
N GLU A 39 12.49 15.14 3.70
CA GLU A 39 12.36 16.57 3.38
C GLU A 39 11.85 17.41 4.58
N ARG A 40 11.27 16.76 5.59
CA ARG A 40 10.73 17.39 6.82
C ARG A 40 11.12 16.62 8.09
N PRO A 41 12.41 16.32 8.32
CA PRO A 41 12.82 15.60 9.52
C PRO A 41 12.64 16.47 10.77
N GLU A 42 11.88 15.99 11.75
CA GLU A 42 11.61 16.72 13.01
C GLU A 42 12.69 16.48 14.09
N GLY A 43 13.84 15.89 13.75
CA GLY A 43 15.05 15.96 14.58
C GLY A 43 15.23 14.89 15.68
N GLU A 44 14.38 13.87 15.75
CA GLU A 44 14.48 12.81 16.78
C GLU A 44 15.19 11.53 16.26
N GLY A 45 15.63 10.63 17.15
CA GLY A 45 16.34 9.38 16.78
C GLY A 45 17.84 9.53 16.51
N LEU A 46 18.54 8.40 16.31
CA LEU A 46 20.01 8.41 16.07
C LEU A 46 20.38 9.07 14.73
N ASP A 47 19.47 9.03 13.75
CA ASP A 47 19.64 9.65 12.43
C ASP A 47 19.06 11.08 12.35
N GLY A 48 18.41 11.56 13.43
CA GLY A 48 17.73 12.86 13.48
C GLY A 48 16.47 12.95 12.62
N ARG A 49 15.91 11.80 12.18
CA ARG A 49 14.77 11.75 11.26
C ARG A 49 13.54 11.05 11.84
N ASP A 50 13.54 10.62 13.10
CA ASP A 50 12.45 9.88 13.76
C ASP A 50 11.42 10.78 14.45
N GLY A 51 10.98 11.84 13.78
CA GLY A 51 9.97 12.77 14.29
C GLY A 51 8.64 12.11 14.71
N PRO A 52 7.85 12.73 15.61
CA PRO A 52 6.52 12.26 15.99
C PRO A 52 5.60 12.02 14.79
N GLU A 53 5.62 12.87 13.75
CA GLU A 53 4.83 12.65 12.52
C GLU A 53 5.26 11.36 11.80
N ARG A 54 6.58 11.17 11.60
CA ARG A 54 7.12 9.96 10.97
C ARG A 54 6.71 8.70 11.73
N ARG A 55 6.80 8.70 13.06
CA ARG A 55 6.41 7.55 13.89
C ARG A 55 4.93 7.22 13.76
N SER A 56 4.08 8.24 13.76
CA SER A 56 2.64 8.06 13.55
C SER A 56 2.36 7.49 12.15
N MET A 57 3.00 8.05 11.12
CA MET A 57 2.90 7.60 9.74
C MET A 57 3.41 6.17 9.53
N GLY A 58 4.44 5.75 10.27
CA GLY A 58 4.96 4.37 10.22
C GLY A 58 3.86 3.33 10.45
N LYS A 59 2.94 3.58 11.40
CA LYS A 59 1.80 2.68 11.67
C LYS A 59 0.84 2.57 10.47
N ILE A 60 0.66 3.67 9.73
CA ILE A 60 -0.20 3.72 8.55
C ILE A 60 0.48 2.99 7.37
N VAL A 61 1.80 3.16 7.21
CA VAL A 61 2.59 2.40 6.24
C VAL A 61 2.46 0.90 6.51
N ASP A 62 2.63 0.47 7.76
CA ASP A 62 2.50 -0.94 8.14
C ASP A 62 1.09 -1.49 7.84
N ALA A 63 0.05 -0.71 8.14
CA ALA A 63 -1.34 -1.09 7.82
C ALA A 63 -1.57 -1.23 6.31
N ALA A 64 -1.01 -0.34 5.49
CA ALA A 64 -1.14 -0.38 4.05
C ALA A 64 -0.35 -1.54 3.41
N GLU A 65 0.87 -1.82 3.91
CA GLU A 65 1.67 -2.98 3.52
C GLU A 65 0.91 -4.29 3.85
N ASN A 66 0.38 -4.41 5.08
CA ASN A 66 -0.40 -5.58 5.49
C ASN A 66 -1.65 -5.78 4.62
N HIS A 67 -2.37 -4.71 4.29
CA HIS A 67 -3.52 -4.79 3.39
C HIS A 67 -3.12 -5.32 2.00
N TYR A 68 -2.03 -4.80 1.42
CA TYR A 68 -1.51 -5.27 0.13
C TYR A 68 -1.13 -6.76 0.17
N PHE A 69 -0.41 -7.21 1.20
CA PHE A 69 -0.07 -8.63 1.35
C PHE A 69 -1.31 -9.53 1.48
N ASN A 70 -2.34 -9.09 2.20
CA ASN A 70 -3.60 -9.82 2.31
C ASN A 70 -4.29 -9.97 0.95
N MET A 71 -4.32 -8.89 0.13
CA MET A 71 -4.92 -8.96 -1.21
C MET A 71 -4.15 -9.90 -2.15
N ILE A 72 -2.80 -9.91 -2.08
CA ILE A 72 -1.99 -10.89 -2.82
C ILE A 72 -2.35 -12.31 -2.39
N LYS A 73 -2.39 -12.56 -1.08
CA LYS A 73 -2.69 -13.88 -0.52
C LYS A 73 -4.07 -14.38 -0.96
N GLU A 74 -5.10 -13.54 -0.85
CA GLU A 74 -6.46 -13.86 -1.30
C GLU A 74 -6.52 -14.12 -2.81
N SER A 75 -5.78 -13.34 -3.61
CA SER A 75 -5.69 -13.55 -5.06
C SER A 75 -5.09 -14.92 -5.39
N HIS A 76 -3.99 -15.30 -4.73
CA HIS A 76 -3.36 -16.60 -4.90
C HIS A 76 -4.23 -17.76 -4.41
N GLU A 77 -4.94 -17.61 -3.29
CA GLU A 77 -5.88 -18.61 -2.78
C GLU A 77 -7.04 -18.84 -3.75
N LYS A 78 -7.61 -17.77 -4.32
CA LYS A 78 -8.65 -17.88 -5.36
C LYS A 78 -8.15 -18.61 -6.61
N GLN A 79 -6.91 -18.36 -7.03
CA GLN A 79 -6.29 -19.07 -8.14
C GLN A 79 -5.96 -20.54 -7.82
N GLY A 80 -5.64 -20.85 -6.55
CA GLY A 80 -5.36 -22.21 -6.08
C GLY A 80 -6.61 -23.09 -5.88
N ILE A 81 -7.75 -22.49 -5.51
CA ILE A 81 -9.03 -23.21 -5.39
C ILE A 81 -9.60 -23.56 -6.77
N GLY A 82 -9.38 -22.72 -7.78
CA GLY A 82 -9.80 -22.99 -9.17
C GLY A 82 -9.04 -24.11 -9.89
N ARG A 83 -7.99 -24.70 -9.30
CA ARG A 83 -7.21 -25.82 -9.87
C ARG A 83 -7.51 -27.19 -9.26
N ARG A 84 -8.37 -27.28 -8.24
CA ARG A 84 -8.85 -28.58 -7.74
C ARG A 84 -10.07 -29.00 -8.57
N ASN A 85 -9.81 -29.68 -9.70
CA ASN A 85 -10.87 -30.44 -10.37
C ASN A 85 -11.41 -31.51 -9.40
N PRO A 86 -12.73 -31.61 -9.21
CA PRO A 86 -13.37 -32.74 -8.56
C PRO A 86 -13.56 -33.84 -9.60
N GLU A 87 -12.54 -34.63 -9.89
CA GLU A 87 -12.70 -35.86 -10.67
C GLU A 87 -11.99 -37.00 -9.94
N GLU A 88 -12.81 -37.71 -9.16
CA GLU A 88 -12.71 -39.16 -8.94
C GLU A 88 -12.90 -39.91 -10.27
#